data_AF-A0A955FC43-F1
#
_entry.id   AF-A0A955FC43-F1
#
_cell.length_a   1.000
_cell.length_b   1.000
_cell.length_c   1.000
_cell.angle_alpha   90.00
_cell.angle_beta   90.00
_cell.angle_gamma   90.00
#
_symmetry.space_group_name_H-M   'P 1'
#
loop_
_entity.id
_entity.type
_entity.pdbx_description
1 polymer ?
#
loop_
_entity_poly.entity_id
_entity_poly.type
_entity_poly.pdbx_seq_one_letter_code
_entity_poly.pdbx_strand_id
1 'polypeptide(L)'
;GPFSGLKNKKMQNQLNTEAQVQDYQAQQQINYQNPNYNTAFGSQNVTYDENGNPVFNQTLSDANQQLVEGGQNLSRQGQGIASNALNSFTPFQPQDLSAERDRIEGSIYGRLTRDVDSDYAREKEQLEQTLHNRGIPLDPQDPAYQRWMGDLDRKYRDIKENARLQAVEMGGNELTRSFGIERGAQQQQFADIAGVSQLGYGYMAPQLPGYQAPTYQLSNPSALQAQNQQLALERFTAQQNAAAQRGQLAVSQQNANTAALAASKAGAATNDPFPI
;
A
#
# COMPACT_ATOMS: atom_id res chain seq x y z
N GLY A 1 -21.74 -19.02 58.11
CA GLY A 1 -21.24 -20.00 57.12
C GLY A 1 -21.62 -19.54 55.71
N PRO A 2 -20.66 -19.23 54.82
CA PRO A 2 -20.92 -18.50 53.58
C PRO A 2 -21.39 -19.35 52.37
N PHE A 3 -21.82 -20.60 52.56
CA PHE A 3 -22.10 -21.53 51.44
C PHE A 3 -23.59 -21.73 51.08
N SER A 4 -24.56 -21.06 51.73
CA SER A 4 -25.99 -21.30 51.42
C SER A 4 -26.53 -20.49 50.23
N GLY A 5 -25.84 -19.45 49.75
CA GLY A 5 -26.33 -18.57 48.68
C GLY A 5 -26.12 -19.10 47.24
N LEU A 6 -25.23 -20.07 47.03
CA LEU A 6 -24.88 -20.56 45.68
C LEU A 6 -25.86 -21.60 45.12
N LYS A 7 -26.57 -22.34 45.99
CA LYS A 7 -27.59 -23.32 45.54
C LYS A 7 -28.86 -22.64 45.00
N ASN A 8 -29.19 -21.44 45.49
CA ASN A 8 -30.42 -20.74 45.08
C ASN A 8 -30.35 -20.14 43.67
N LYS A 9 -29.19 -19.64 43.23
CA LYS A 9 -29.03 -19.04 41.89
C LYS A 9 -29.07 -20.07 40.76
N LYS A 10 -28.59 -21.30 40.98
CA LYS A 10 -28.64 -22.37 39.96
C LYS A 10 -30.06 -22.87 39.71
N MET A 11 -30.87 -23.01 40.76
CA MET A 11 -32.29 -23.38 40.61
C MET A 11 -33.11 -22.28 39.93
N GLN A 12 -32.86 -20.99 40.22
CA GLN A 12 -33.55 -19.89 39.53
C GLN A 12 -33.24 -19.83 38.04
N ASN A 13 -31.99 -20.11 37.61
CA ASN A 13 -31.66 -20.15 36.19
C ASN A 13 -32.30 -21.35 35.47
N GLN A 14 -32.44 -22.50 36.12
CA GLN A 14 -33.11 -23.67 35.55
C GLN A 14 -34.63 -23.43 35.38
N LEU A 15 -35.29 -22.86 36.38
CA LEU A 15 -36.71 -22.51 36.32
C LEU A 15 -37.04 -21.50 35.21
N ASN A 16 -36.17 -20.51 34.99
CA ASN A 16 -36.33 -19.55 33.89
C ASN A 16 -36.18 -20.20 32.51
N THR A 17 -35.37 -21.26 32.40
CA THR A 17 -35.16 -21.98 31.14
C THR A 17 -36.36 -22.88 30.83
N GLU A 18 -36.93 -23.55 31.84
CA GLU A 18 -38.12 -24.39 31.68
C GLU A 18 -39.36 -23.57 31.32
N ALA A 19 -39.55 -22.40 31.92
CA ALA A 19 -40.62 -21.47 31.57
C ALA A 19 -40.50 -20.97 30.12
N GLN A 20 -39.28 -20.66 29.66
CA GLN A 20 -39.04 -20.27 28.26
C GLN A 20 -39.30 -21.41 27.27
N VAL A 21 -38.95 -22.66 27.64
CA VAL A 21 -39.22 -23.84 26.81
C VAL A 21 -40.72 -24.12 26.73
N GLN A 22 -41.47 -23.96 27.84
CA GLN A 22 -42.93 -24.11 27.85
C GLN A 22 -43.63 -23.03 27.02
N ASP A 23 -43.22 -21.76 27.14
CA ASP A 23 -43.77 -20.68 26.31
C ASP A 23 -43.49 -20.92 24.81
N TYR A 24 -42.30 -21.42 24.47
CA TYR A 24 -41.95 -21.77 23.09
C TYR A 24 -42.81 -22.93 22.56
N GLN A 25 -43.05 -23.97 23.37
CA GLN A 25 -43.90 -25.08 22.98
C GLN A 25 -45.39 -24.68 22.86
N ALA A 26 -45.87 -23.78 23.72
CA ALA A 26 -47.23 -23.24 23.64
C ALA A 26 -47.43 -22.37 22.39
N GLN A 27 -46.46 -21.53 22.04
CA GLN A 27 -46.50 -20.75 20.79
C GLN A 27 -46.46 -21.65 19.55
N GLN A 28 -45.67 -22.73 19.56
CA GLN A 28 -45.68 -23.73 18.51
C GLN A 28 -47.08 -24.37 18.35
N GLN A 29 -47.73 -24.78 19.44
CA GLN A 29 -49.07 -25.38 19.39
C GLN A 29 -50.14 -24.41 18.88
N ILE A 30 -50.06 -23.12 19.23
CA ILE A 30 -50.98 -22.09 18.71
C ILE A 30 -50.80 -21.91 17.19
N ASN A 31 -49.56 -21.97 16.69
CA ASN A 31 -49.28 -21.90 15.25
C ASN A 31 -49.82 -23.13 14.48
N TYR A 32 -49.96 -24.29 15.13
CA TYR A 32 -50.61 -25.46 14.51
C TYR A 32 -52.14 -25.41 14.51
N GLN A 33 -52.75 -24.68 15.46
CA GLN A 33 -54.21 -24.62 15.58
C GLN A 33 -54.85 -23.45 14.81
N ASN A 34 -54.07 -22.44 14.43
CA ASN A 34 -54.51 -21.33 13.59
C ASN A 34 -53.60 -21.20 12.36
N PRO A 35 -53.78 -22.07 11.33
CA PRO A 35 -52.92 -22.07 10.14
C PRO A 35 -52.90 -20.72 9.43
N ASN A 36 -53.97 -19.94 9.58
CA ASN A 36 -54.09 -18.63 8.97
C ASN A 36 -54.10 -17.56 10.06
N TYR A 37 -53.00 -16.83 10.22
CA TYR A 37 -52.93 -15.72 11.16
C TYR A 37 -52.40 -14.47 10.48
N ASN A 38 -52.95 -13.33 10.88
CA ASN A 38 -52.56 -12.01 10.41
C ASN A 38 -52.08 -11.20 11.62
N THR A 39 -50.86 -10.70 11.56
CA THR A 39 -50.24 -9.86 12.59
C THR A 39 -49.86 -8.51 12.01
N ALA A 40 -49.50 -7.55 12.86
CA ALA A 40 -48.90 -6.28 12.42
C ALA A 40 -47.61 -6.47 11.58
N PHE A 41 -46.96 -7.65 11.67
CA PHE A 41 -45.71 -7.95 10.98
C PHE A 41 -45.91 -8.70 9.65
N GLY A 42 -47.12 -9.15 9.35
CA GLY A 42 -47.44 -9.93 8.16
C GLY A 42 -48.50 -11.00 8.41
N SER A 43 -48.81 -11.76 7.37
CA SER A 43 -49.75 -12.86 7.41
C SER A 43 -49.15 -14.16 6.91
N GLN A 44 -49.57 -15.27 7.52
CA GLN A 44 -49.28 -16.61 7.04
C GLN A 44 -50.60 -17.26 6.66
N ASN A 45 -50.64 -17.87 5.48
CA ASN A 45 -51.77 -18.65 5.00
C ASN A 45 -51.28 -20.05 4.64
N VAL A 46 -51.86 -21.08 5.26
CA VAL A 46 -51.61 -22.48 4.90
C VAL A 46 -52.69 -22.96 3.97
N THR A 47 -52.27 -23.33 2.77
CA THR A 47 -53.08 -24.04 1.77
C THR A 47 -52.61 -25.48 1.69
N TYR A 48 -53.37 -26.37 1.05
CA TYR A 48 -52.93 -27.75 0.80
C TYR A 48 -52.84 -27.96 -0.72
N ASP A 49 -51.78 -28.61 -1.17
CA ASP A 49 -51.62 -28.99 -2.58
C ASP A 49 -52.54 -30.16 -2.96
N GLU A 50 -52.54 -30.55 -4.24
CA GLU A 50 -53.35 -31.67 -4.76
C GLU A 50 -53.02 -33.02 -4.11
N ASN A 51 -51.85 -33.16 -3.48
CA ASN A 51 -51.40 -34.36 -2.79
C ASN A 51 -51.67 -34.30 -1.28
N GLY A 52 -52.30 -33.23 -0.79
CA GLY A 52 -52.61 -33.03 0.63
C GLY A 52 -51.41 -32.55 1.47
N ASN A 53 -50.33 -32.09 0.86
CA ASN A 53 -49.21 -31.48 1.59
C ASN A 53 -49.50 -30.00 1.89
N PRO A 54 -49.15 -29.51 3.08
CA PRO A 54 -49.32 -28.10 3.43
C PRO A 54 -48.35 -27.19 2.65
N VAL A 55 -48.88 -26.16 2.02
CA VAL A 55 -48.17 -25.08 1.33
C VAL A 55 -48.38 -23.78 2.12
N PHE A 56 -47.28 -23.25 2.65
CA PHE A 56 -47.27 -22.05 3.48
C PHE A 56 -46.98 -20.82 2.63
N ASN A 57 -47.96 -19.92 2.50
CA ASN A 57 -47.81 -18.62 1.85
C ASN A 57 -47.65 -17.55 2.93
N GLN A 58 -46.44 -17.02 3.08
CA GLN A 58 -46.15 -15.91 3.99
C GLN A 58 -46.09 -14.61 3.20
N THR A 59 -46.78 -13.59 3.69
CA THR A 59 -46.69 -12.21 3.19
C THR A 59 -46.28 -11.30 4.34
N LEU A 60 -45.24 -10.49 4.11
CA LEU A 60 -44.86 -9.45 5.07
C LEU A 60 -45.90 -8.33 5.04
N SER A 61 -46.06 -7.61 6.15
CA SER A 61 -46.83 -6.36 6.12
C SER A 61 -46.14 -5.30 5.27
N ASP A 62 -46.88 -4.35 4.71
CA ASP A 62 -46.33 -3.28 3.87
C ASP A 62 -45.13 -2.56 4.51
N ALA A 63 -45.21 -2.30 5.82
CA ALA A 63 -44.14 -1.66 6.58
C ALA A 63 -42.87 -2.55 6.65
N ASN A 64 -43.03 -3.86 6.85
CA ASN A 64 -41.91 -4.80 6.85
C ASN A 64 -41.37 -5.04 5.44
N GLN A 65 -42.22 -5.02 4.43
CA GLN A 65 -41.84 -5.14 3.03
C GLN A 65 -41.00 -3.92 2.60
N GLN A 66 -41.41 -2.71 2.99
CA GLN A 66 -40.62 -1.49 2.80
C GLN A 66 -39.26 -1.51 3.52
N LEU A 67 -39.18 -2.11 4.72
CA LEU A 67 -37.90 -2.28 5.42
C LEU A 67 -36.97 -3.26 4.70
N VAL A 68 -37.51 -4.38 4.20
CA VAL A 68 -36.74 -5.36 3.41
C VAL A 68 -36.29 -4.76 2.09
N GLU A 69 -37.18 -4.06 1.37
CA GLU A 69 -36.85 -3.37 0.13
C GLU A 69 -35.85 -2.22 0.35
N GLY A 70 -35.99 -1.48 1.44
CA GLY A 70 -35.05 -0.44 1.87
C GLY A 70 -33.66 -1.00 2.16
N GLY A 71 -33.58 -2.13 2.86
CA GLY A 71 -32.33 -2.85 3.11
C GLY A 71 -31.67 -3.37 1.82
N GLN A 72 -32.47 -3.91 0.89
CA GLN A 72 -31.97 -4.35 -0.41
C GLN A 72 -31.47 -3.19 -1.28
N ASN A 73 -32.15 -2.04 -1.24
CA ASN A 73 -31.73 -0.84 -1.97
C ASN A 73 -30.44 -0.27 -1.40
N LEU A 74 -30.31 -0.21 -0.07
CA LEU A 74 -29.08 0.22 0.60
C LEU A 74 -27.92 -0.72 0.28
N SER A 75 -28.15 -2.03 0.28
CA SER A 75 -27.15 -3.03 -0.09
C SER A 75 -26.69 -2.88 -1.54
N ARG A 76 -27.64 -2.71 -2.49
CA ARG A 76 -27.33 -2.43 -3.90
C ARG A 76 -26.54 -1.13 -4.09
N GLN A 77 -26.89 -0.08 -3.35
CA GLN A 77 -26.18 1.19 -3.38
C GLN A 77 -24.76 1.07 -2.81
N GLY A 78 -24.60 0.35 -1.69
CA GLY A 78 -23.30 0.02 -1.11
C GLY A 78 -22.42 -0.82 -2.06
N GLN A 79 -23.00 -1.81 -2.74
CA GLN A 79 -22.31 -2.59 -3.77
C GLN A 79 -21.91 -1.74 -4.97
N GLY A 80 -22.76 -0.81 -5.42
CA GLY A 80 -22.43 0.11 -6.51
C GLY A 80 -21.25 1.02 -6.16
N ILE A 81 -21.22 1.54 -4.93
CA ILE A 81 -20.09 2.37 -4.44
C ILE A 81 -18.82 1.53 -4.33
N ALA A 82 -18.90 0.33 -3.74
CA ALA A 82 -17.75 -0.56 -3.60
C ALA A 82 -17.21 -1.04 -4.96
N SER A 83 -18.10 -1.39 -5.90
CA SER A 83 -17.77 -1.78 -7.27
C SER A 83 -17.11 -0.64 -8.05
N ASN A 84 -17.65 0.58 -7.96
CA ASN A 84 -17.07 1.74 -8.62
C ASN A 84 -15.70 2.09 -8.03
N ALA A 85 -15.55 1.99 -6.71
CA ALA A 85 -14.25 2.15 -6.05
C ALA A 85 -13.25 1.08 -6.54
N LEU A 86 -13.63 -0.21 -6.54
CA LEU A 86 -12.82 -1.32 -7.04
C LEU A 86 -12.44 -1.17 -8.52
N ASN A 87 -13.35 -0.71 -9.38
CA ASN A 87 -13.07 -0.49 -10.81
C ASN A 87 -12.20 0.75 -11.06
N SER A 88 -12.19 1.73 -10.14
CA SER A 88 -11.28 2.87 -10.20
C SER A 88 -9.85 2.53 -9.77
N PHE A 89 -9.64 1.36 -9.14
CA PHE A 89 -8.31 0.83 -8.91
C PHE A 89 -7.71 0.30 -10.21
N THR A 90 -6.94 1.14 -10.88
CA THR A 90 -5.96 0.67 -11.87
C THR A 90 -4.81 0.01 -11.10
N PRO A 91 -4.47 -1.26 -11.37
CA PRO A 91 -3.33 -1.89 -10.72
C PRO A 91 -2.07 -1.12 -11.10
N PHE A 92 -1.32 -0.67 -10.08
CA PHE A 92 -0.09 0.09 -10.25
C PHE A 92 0.84 -0.63 -11.24
N GLN A 93 1.14 0.00 -12.37
CA GLN A 93 1.99 -0.57 -13.41
C GLN A 93 3.46 -0.33 -13.03
N PRO A 94 4.33 -1.36 -13.07
CA PRO A 94 5.76 -1.19 -12.78
C PRO A 94 6.50 -0.19 -13.67
N GLN A 95 5.91 0.22 -14.81
CA GLN A 95 6.48 1.25 -15.70
C GLN A 95 6.44 2.65 -15.09
N ASP A 96 5.47 2.96 -14.21
CA ASP A 96 5.40 4.27 -13.56
C ASP A 96 6.50 4.46 -12.51
N LEU A 97 7.03 3.36 -11.95
CA LEU A 97 8.11 3.37 -10.96
C LEU A 97 9.42 3.94 -11.51
N SER A 98 9.81 3.55 -12.73
CA SER A 98 11.04 4.05 -13.33
C SER A 98 10.94 5.52 -13.66
N ALA A 99 9.79 5.96 -14.20
CA ALA A 99 9.57 7.35 -14.55
C ALA A 99 9.54 8.26 -13.30
N GLU A 100 8.86 7.82 -12.25
CA GLU A 100 8.80 8.57 -10.97
C GLU A 100 10.17 8.60 -10.29
N ARG A 101 10.92 7.50 -10.34
CA ARG A 101 12.30 7.45 -9.84
C ARG A 101 13.20 8.43 -10.57
N ASP A 102 13.19 8.42 -11.90
CA ASP A 102 14.01 9.32 -12.72
C ASP A 102 13.67 10.79 -12.42
N ARG A 103 12.38 11.10 -12.23
CA ARG A 103 11.91 12.43 -11.82
C ARG A 103 12.42 12.83 -10.44
N ILE A 104 12.33 11.94 -9.45
CA ILE A 104 12.81 12.20 -8.09
C ILE A 104 14.32 12.40 -8.10
N GLU A 105 15.08 11.48 -8.70
CA GLU A 105 16.54 11.54 -8.83
C GLU A 105 16.98 12.84 -9.53
N GLY A 106 16.32 13.21 -10.63
CA GLY A 106 16.58 14.46 -11.34
C GLY A 106 16.33 15.71 -10.49
N SER A 107 15.27 15.71 -9.68
CA SER A 107 14.95 16.82 -8.77
C SER A 107 15.96 16.99 -7.63
N ILE A 108 16.53 15.87 -7.14
CA ILE A 108 17.55 15.87 -6.09
C ILE A 108 18.88 16.31 -6.69
N TYR A 109 19.26 15.76 -7.84
CA TYR A 109 20.45 16.14 -8.58
C TYR A 109 20.46 17.65 -8.89
N GLY A 110 19.36 18.19 -9.41
CA GLY A 110 19.24 19.62 -9.71
C GLY A 110 19.36 20.52 -8.46
N ARG A 111 18.96 20.02 -7.27
CA ARG A 111 19.17 20.74 -6.01
C ARG A 111 20.63 20.69 -5.57
N LEU A 112 21.27 19.52 -5.65
CA LEU A 112 22.68 19.35 -5.29
C LEU A 112 23.62 20.12 -6.22
N THR A 113 23.24 20.33 -7.48
CA THR A 113 24.08 20.96 -8.50
C THR A 113 23.74 22.42 -8.80
N ARG A 114 22.74 22.98 -8.11
CA ARG A 114 22.20 24.33 -8.41
C ARG A 114 23.27 25.42 -8.50
N ASP A 115 24.19 25.44 -7.54
CA ASP A 115 25.18 26.51 -7.42
C ASP A 115 26.55 26.14 -8.01
N VAL A 116 26.72 24.87 -8.40
CA VAL A 116 28.00 24.30 -8.85
C VAL A 116 28.56 25.02 -10.08
N ASP A 117 27.70 25.39 -11.03
CA ASP A 117 28.14 26.11 -12.24
C ASP A 117 28.53 27.56 -11.94
N SER A 118 27.82 28.22 -11.01
CA SER A 118 28.19 29.57 -10.56
C SER A 118 29.47 29.57 -9.75
N ASP A 119 29.67 28.55 -8.91
CA ASP A 119 30.91 28.37 -8.15
C ASP A 119 32.10 28.14 -9.08
N TYR A 120 31.93 27.28 -10.09
CA TYR A 120 32.95 27.01 -11.09
C TYR A 120 33.39 28.28 -11.81
N ALA A 121 32.43 29.10 -12.28
CA ALA A 121 32.76 30.37 -12.94
C ALA A 121 33.56 31.31 -12.04
N ARG A 122 33.16 31.45 -10.76
CA ARG A 122 33.87 32.30 -9.79
C ARG A 122 35.27 31.78 -9.48
N GLU A 123 35.43 30.48 -9.21
CA GLU A 123 36.73 29.89 -8.93
C GLU A 123 37.65 29.96 -10.16
N LYS A 124 37.09 29.81 -11.36
CA LYS A 124 37.82 29.96 -12.62
C LYS A 124 38.40 31.37 -12.77
N GLU A 125 37.60 32.41 -12.59
CA GLU A 125 38.06 33.80 -12.65
C GLU A 125 39.16 34.08 -11.60
N GLN A 126 38.98 33.57 -10.37
CA GLN A 126 39.99 33.71 -9.32
C GLN A 126 41.30 32.98 -9.66
N LEU A 127 41.20 31.80 -10.27
CA LEU A 127 42.35 31.03 -10.72
C LEU A 127 43.09 31.78 -11.84
N GLU A 128 42.37 32.29 -12.84
CA GLU A 128 42.95 33.08 -13.93
C GLU A 128 43.68 34.33 -13.39
N GLN A 129 43.08 35.07 -12.45
CA GLN A 129 43.75 36.20 -11.80
C GLN A 129 45.00 35.75 -11.04
N THR A 130 44.95 34.61 -10.36
CA THR A 130 46.09 34.06 -9.62
C THR A 130 47.23 33.67 -10.55
N LEU A 131 46.93 33.05 -11.70
CA LEU A 131 47.91 32.67 -12.71
C LEU A 131 48.54 33.91 -13.36
N HIS A 132 47.71 34.89 -13.71
CA HIS A 132 48.17 36.17 -14.24
C HIS A 132 49.14 36.87 -13.26
N ASN A 133 48.79 36.95 -11.98
CA ASN A 133 49.65 37.57 -10.95
C ASN A 133 50.95 36.81 -10.70
N ARG A 134 51.01 35.52 -11.08
CA ARG A 134 52.22 34.70 -11.04
C ARG A 134 53.06 34.80 -12.33
N GLY A 135 52.63 35.60 -13.30
CA GLY A 135 53.30 35.75 -14.59
C GLY A 135 53.11 34.53 -15.51
N ILE A 136 52.13 33.67 -15.23
CA ILE A 136 51.78 32.55 -16.11
C ILE A 136 50.84 33.11 -17.19
N PRO A 137 51.17 32.94 -18.49
CA PRO A 137 50.30 33.37 -19.58
C PRO A 137 48.93 32.68 -19.49
N LEU A 138 47.86 33.44 -19.73
CA LEU A 138 46.49 32.90 -19.86
C LEU A 138 46.27 32.32 -21.26
N ASP A 139 47.24 31.54 -21.76
CA ASP A 139 47.17 30.88 -23.04
C ASP A 139 46.71 29.43 -22.85
N PRO A 140 45.59 29.01 -23.48
CA PRO A 140 45.16 27.61 -23.48
C PRO A 140 46.20 26.62 -24.01
N GLN A 141 47.23 27.06 -24.74
CA GLN A 141 48.33 26.22 -25.21
C GLN A 141 49.44 26.04 -24.17
N ASP A 142 49.49 26.89 -23.13
CA ASP A 142 50.50 26.81 -22.08
C ASP A 142 50.25 25.55 -21.20
N PRO A 143 51.23 24.63 -21.06
CA PRO A 143 51.09 23.43 -20.25
C PRO A 143 50.80 23.70 -18.77
N ALA A 144 51.30 24.80 -18.21
CA ALA A 144 51.06 25.17 -16.83
C ALA A 144 49.60 25.62 -16.65
N TYR A 145 49.09 26.48 -17.54
CA TYR A 145 47.69 26.90 -17.53
C TYR A 145 46.74 25.69 -17.68
N GLN A 146 47.01 24.80 -18.65
CA GLN A 146 46.22 23.59 -18.87
C GLN A 146 46.17 22.69 -17.64
N ARG A 147 47.29 22.55 -16.91
CA ARG A 147 47.34 21.74 -15.70
C ARG A 147 46.40 22.28 -14.62
N TRP A 148 46.48 23.58 -14.32
CA TRP A 148 45.66 24.20 -13.28
C TRP A 148 44.17 24.21 -13.65
N MET A 149 43.85 24.55 -14.90
CA MET A 149 42.46 24.53 -15.36
C MET A 149 41.91 23.10 -15.40
N GLY A 150 42.73 22.13 -15.82
CA GLY A 150 42.36 20.72 -15.81
C GLY A 150 42.12 20.16 -14.40
N ASP A 151 42.85 20.63 -13.39
CA ASP A 151 42.60 20.29 -11.98
C ASP A 151 41.26 20.84 -11.50
N LEU A 152 40.93 22.08 -11.86
CA LEU A 152 39.64 22.71 -11.57
C LEU A 152 38.49 21.96 -12.24
N ASP A 153 38.61 21.66 -13.54
CA ASP A 153 37.61 20.92 -14.30
C ASP A 153 37.36 19.52 -13.72
N ARG A 154 38.43 18.82 -13.30
CA ARG A 154 38.32 17.54 -12.61
C ARG A 154 37.55 17.66 -11.31
N LYS A 155 37.89 18.63 -10.45
CA LYS A 155 37.19 18.89 -9.19
C LYS A 155 35.69 19.03 -9.41
N TYR A 156 35.26 19.85 -10.36
CA TYR A 156 33.83 20.11 -10.59
C TYR A 156 33.10 18.95 -11.28
N ARG A 157 33.80 18.19 -12.13
CA ARG A 157 33.28 16.93 -12.67
C ARG A 157 33.04 15.91 -11.55
N ASP A 158 33.98 15.77 -10.63
CA ASP A 158 33.87 14.86 -9.48
C ASP A 158 32.72 15.27 -8.55
N ILE A 159 32.52 16.57 -8.32
CA ILE A 159 31.38 17.10 -7.55
C ILE A 159 30.05 16.71 -8.23
N LYS A 160 29.92 16.91 -9.54
CA LYS A 160 28.71 16.53 -10.28
C LYS A 160 28.46 15.03 -10.28
N GLU A 161 29.51 14.21 -10.39
CA GLU A 161 29.39 12.76 -10.33
C GLU A 161 28.97 12.28 -8.93
N ASN A 162 29.59 12.83 -7.88
CA ASN A 162 29.19 12.55 -6.49
C ASN A 162 27.75 12.97 -6.22
N ALA A 163 27.31 14.13 -6.73
CA ALA A 163 25.93 14.58 -6.63
C ALA A 163 24.96 13.62 -7.34
N ARG A 164 25.36 13.05 -8.48
CA ARG A 164 24.56 12.04 -9.19
C ARG A 164 24.42 10.76 -8.37
N LEU A 165 25.52 10.26 -7.79
CA LEU A 165 25.50 9.07 -6.92
C LEU A 165 24.62 9.30 -5.68
N GLN A 166 24.74 10.47 -5.04
CA GLN A 166 23.88 10.85 -3.91
C GLN A 166 22.40 10.96 -4.31
N ALA A 167 22.11 11.51 -5.49
CA ALA A 167 20.74 11.62 -5.97
C ALA A 167 20.10 10.24 -6.19
N VAL A 168 20.86 9.26 -6.70
CA VAL A 168 20.40 7.87 -6.86
C VAL A 168 20.11 7.22 -5.50
N GLU A 169 21.00 7.39 -4.53
CA GLU A 169 20.83 6.85 -3.17
C GLU A 169 19.62 7.46 -2.47
N MET A 170 19.50 8.79 -2.47
CA MET A 170 18.36 9.49 -1.89
C MET A 170 17.06 9.21 -2.63
N GLY A 171 17.09 9.11 -3.96
CA GLY A 171 15.92 8.80 -4.79
C GLY A 171 15.31 7.44 -4.46
N GLY A 172 16.13 6.44 -4.16
CA GLY A 172 15.64 5.13 -3.68
C GLY A 172 14.91 5.21 -2.33
N ASN A 173 15.42 6.03 -1.41
CA ASN A 173 14.80 6.24 -0.09
C ASN A 173 13.48 7.02 -0.20
N GLU A 174 13.44 8.07 -1.03
CA GLU A 174 12.25 8.90 -1.24
C GLU A 174 11.15 8.11 -1.97
N LEU A 175 11.51 7.32 -2.99
CA LEU A 175 10.58 6.43 -3.67
C LEU A 175 9.97 5.41 -2.70
N THR A 176 10.76 4.88 -1.76
CA THR A 176 10.25 3.95 -0.74
C THR A 176 9.27 4.65 0.21
N ARG A 177 9.52 5.92 0.56
CA ARG A 177 8.58 6.72 1.37
C ARG A 177 7.29 7.03 0.62
N SER A 178 7.36 7.46 -0.65
CA SER A 178 6.16 7.74 -1.44
C SER A 178 5.31 6.48 -1.61
N PHE A 179 5.93 5.35 -1.92
CA PHE A 179 5.25 4.05 -1.96
C PHE A 179 4.64 3.62 -0.63
N GLY A 180 5.35 3.84 0.48
CA GLY A 180 4.85 3.52 1.81
C GLY A 180 3.61 4.32 2.19
N ILE A 181 3.60 5.62 1.86
CA ILE A 181 2.46 6.52 2.13
C ILE A 181 1.26 6.14 1.25
N GLU A 182 1.48 5.90 -0.03
CA GLU A 182 0.41 5.53 -0.97
C GLU A 182 -0.23 4.19 -0.57
N ARG A 183 0.57 3.22 -0.14
CA ARG A 183 0.06 1.95 0.36
C ARG A 183 -0.69 2.07 1.67
N GLY A 184 -0.23 2.91 2.60
CA GLY A 184 -0.94 3.19 3.85
C GLY A 184 -2.32 3.80 3.59
N ALA A 185 -2.40 4.76 2.67
CA ALA A 185 -3.65 5.36 2.23
C ALA A 185 -4.58 4.34 1.55
N GLN A 186 -4.03 3.45 0.71
CA GLN A 186 -4.81 2.39 0.08
C GLN A 186 -5.35 1.37 1.10
N GLN A 187 -4.55 0.93 2.09
CA GLN A 187 -5.04 0.05 3.14
C GLN A 187 -6.16 0.68 3.96
N GLN A 188 -6.06 1.98 4.24
CA GLN A 188 -7.12 2.72 4.92
C GLN A 188 -8.40 2.80 4.08
N GLN A 189 -8.28 3.09 2.77
CA GLN A 189 -9.43 3.07 1.86
C GLN A 189 -10.08 1.67 1.77
N PHE A 190 -9.29 0.60 1.75
CA PHE A 190 -9.83 -0.76 1.80
C PHE A 190 -10.52 -1.07 3.14
N ALA A 191 -9.97 -0.60 4.26
CA ALA A 191 -10.61 -0.74 5.57
C ALA A 191 -11.93 0.04 5.64
N ASP A 192 -11.97 1.24 5.06
CA ASP A 192 -13.18 2.07 5.01
C ASP A 192 -14.26 1.41 4.11
N ILE A 193 -13.88 0.88 2.94
CA ILE A 193 -14.80 0.13 2.06
C ILE A 193 -15.31 -1.14 2.75
N ALA A 194 -14.43 -1.89 3.43
CA ALA A 194 -14.82 -3.07 4.19
C ALA A 194 -15.77 -2.73 5.35
N GLY A 195 -15.53 -1.60 6.04
CA GLY A 195 -16.41 -1.08 7.08
C GLY A 195 -17.78 -0.67 6.56
N VAL A 196 -17.84 0.02 5.41
CA VAL A 196 -19.10 0.38 4.75
C VAL A 196 -19.85 -0.86 4.26
N SER A 197 -19.14 -1.87 3.75
CA SER A 197 -19.75 -3.15 3.39
C SER A 197 -20.35 -3.89 4.60
N GLN A 198 -19.76 -3.77 5.80
CA GLN A 198 -20.30 -4.39 7.02
C GLN A 198 -21.52 -3.65 7.59
N LEU A 199 -21.60 -2.33 7.41
CA LEU A 199 -22.77 -1.55 7.83
C LEU A 199 -24.06 -1.98 7.11
N GLY A 200 -23.95 -2.57 5.91
CA GLY A 200 -25.09 -3.17 5.21
C GLY A 200 -25.65 -4.45 5.83
N TYR A 201 -24.86 -5.18 6.63
CA TYR A 201 -25.28 -6.46 7.22
C TYR A 201 -25.85 -6.32 8.65
N GLY A 202 -25.62 -5.19 9.32
CA GLY A 202 -25.92 -5.00 10.75
C GLY A 202 -27.41 -4.88 11.12
N TYR A 203 -28.33 -4.79 10.15
CA TYR A 203 -29.77 -4.65 10.41
C TYR A 203 -30.61 -5.92 10.15
N MET A 204 -29.97 -7.06 9.85
CA MET A 204 -30.70 -8.33 9.75
C MET A 204 -30.91 -8.92 11.15
N ALA A 205 -32.10 -8.69 11.72
CA ALA A 205 -32.52 -9.27 13.00
C ALA A 205 -32.36 -10.81 12.98
N PRO A 206 -31.58 -11.41 13.90
CA PRO A 206 -31.08 -12.78 13.73
C PRO A 206 -32.06 -13.93 14.04
N GLN A 207 -33.36 -13.72 14.25
CA GLN A 207 -34.21 -14.78 14.82
C GLN A 207 -35.66 -14.87 14.30
N LEU A 208 -35.88 -14.75 12.99
CA LEU A 208 -37.17 -15.16 12.39
C LEU A 208 -37.10 -16.64 11.96
N PRO A 209 -37.84 -17.57 12.62
CA PRO A 209 -37.88 -18.97 12.24
C PRO A 209 -38.42 -19.12 10.81
N GLY A 210 -37.64 -19.73 9.91
CA GLY A 210 -38.03 -19.98 8.51
C GLY A 210 -37.41 -19.03 7.48
N TYR A 211 -36.71 -17.98 7.89
CA TYR A 211 -35.98 -17.12 6.95
C TYR A 211 -34.61 -17.72 6.61
N GLN A 212 -34.49 -18.35 5.44
CA GLN A 212 -33.18 -18.67 4.87
C GLN A 212 -32.59 -17.40 4.25
N ALA A 213 -31.64 -16.78 4.95
CA ALA A 213 -30.91 -15.66 4.37
C ALA A 213 -30.17 -16.13 3.10
N PRO A 214 -30.29 -15.40 1.97
CA PRO A 214 -29.50 -15.71 0.79
C PRO A 214 -28.01 -15.61 1.15
N THR A 215 -27.30 -16.73 1.05
CA THR A 215 -25.86 -16.81 1.25
C THR A 215 -25.16 -16.18 0.06
N TYR A 216 -24.98 -14.86 0.09
CA TYR A 216 -24.09 -14.21 -0.85
C TYR A 216 -22.65 -14.50 -0.43
N GLN A 217 -21.98 -15.40 -1.17
CA GLN A 217 -20.53 -15.48 -1.18
C GLN A 217 -20.00 -14.15 -1.72
N LEU A 218 -19.73 -13.18 -0.83
CA LEU A 218 -18.77 -12.13 -1.15
C LEU A 218 -17.49 -12.87 -1.51
N SER A 219 -17.15 -12.81 -2.79
CA SER A 219 -15.83 -13.23 -3.25
C SER A 219 -14.86 -12.27 -2.58
N ASN A 220 -14.33 -12.66 -1.42
CA ASN A 220 -13.16 -12.02 -0.84
C ASN A 220 -12.17 -11.81 -2.00
N PRO A 221 -11.52 -10.63 -2.12
CA PRO A 221 -10.50 -10.41 -3.13
C PRO A 221 -9.60 -11.64 -3.12
N SER A 222 -9.64 -12.38 -4.24
CA SER A 222 -9.22 -13.78 -4.26
C SER A 222 -7.86 -13.92 -3.57
N ALA A 223 -7.64 -15.00 -2.81
CA ALA A 223 -6.32 -15.27 -2.22
C ALA A 223 -5.19 -15.15 -3.26
N LEU A 224 -5.51 -15.38 -4.53
CA LEU A 224 -4.69 -15.16 -5.72
C LEU A 224 -4.26 -13.69 -5.92
N GLN A 225 -5.14 -12.72 -5.69
CA GLN A 225 -4.84 -11.29 -5.81
C GLN A 225 -3.93 -10.81 -4.67
N ALA A 226 -4.17 -11.28 -3.44
CA ALA A 226 -3.27 -11.04 -2.31
C ALA A 226 -1.89 -11.70 -2.52
N GLN A 227 -1.87 -12.93 -3.07
CA GLN A 227 -0.65 -13.65 -3.42
C GLN A 227 0.13 -12.95 -4.54
N ASN A 228 -0.56 -12.44 -5.57
CA ASN A 228 0.08 -11.69 -6.65
C ASN A 228 0.68 -10.36 -6.15
N GLN A 229 0.04 -9.70 -5.18
CA GLN A 229 0.63 -8.52 -4.52
C GLN A 229 1.87 -8.89 -3.69
N GLN A 230 1.85 -10.01 -2.96
CA GLN A 230 3.03 -10.50 -2.24
C GLN A 230 4.18 -10.85 -3.18
N LEU A 231 3.89 -11.50 -4.30
CA LEU A 231 4.90 -11.86 -5.29
C LEU A 231 5.48 -10.62 -5.99
N ALA A 232 4.65 -9.61 -6.27
CA ALA A 232 5.11 -8.33 -6.81
C ALA A 232 6.04 -7.59 -5.83
N LEU A 233 5.72 -7.62 -4.53
CA LEU A 233 6.55 -7.14 -3.43
C LEU A 233 7.92 -7.83 -3.40
N GLU A 234 7.90 -9.16 -3.46
CA GLU A 234 9.11 -9.99 -3.38
C GLU A 234 10.02 -9.77 -4.60
N ARG A 235 9.42 -9.60 -5.78
CA ARG A 235 10.16 -9.22 -6.99
C ARG A 235 10.74 -7.81 -6.86
N PHE A 236 9.99 -6.86 -6.31
CA PHE A 236 10.47 -5.49 -6.14
C PHE A 236 11.64 -5.42 -5.15
N THR A 237 11.55 -6.06 -3.99
CA THR A 237 12.66 -6.12 -3.02
C THR A 237 13.87 -6.85 -3.58
N ALA A 238 13.68 -7.94 -4.32
CA ALA A 238 14.77 -8.63 -5.02
C ALA A 238 15.45 -7.71 -6.05
N GLN A 239 14.68 -6.93 -6.80
CA GLN A 239 15.21 -6.00 -7.79
C GLN A 239 15.96 -4.83 -7.15
N GLN A 240 15.46 -4.33 -6.02
CA GLN A 240 16.12 -3.27 -5.24
C GLN A 240 17.45 -3.76 -4.64
N ASN A 241 17.47 -4.96 -4.06
CA ASN A 241 18.69 -5.58 -3.55
C ASN A 241 19.72 -5.81 -4.66
N ALA A 242 19.27 -6.23 -5.84
CA ALA A 242 20.15 -6.39 -7.00
C ALA A 242 20.72 -5.05 -7.48
N ALA A 243 19.93 -3.97 -7.47
CA ALA A 243 20.40 -2.63 -7.83
C ALA A 243 21.42 -2.10 -6.82
N ALA A 244 21.18 -2.28 -5.51
CA ALA A 244 22.11 -1.90 -4.45
C ALA A 244 23.45 -2.65 -4.57
N GLN A 245 23.42 -3.96 -4.83
CA GLN A 245 24.63 -4.76 -5.06
C GLN A 245 25.41 -4.28 -6.29
N ARG A 246 24.73 -3.93 -7.39
CA ARG A 246 25.40 -3.35 -8.57
C ARG A 246 26.05 -2.00 -8.26
N GLY A 247 25.39 -1.15 -7.46
CA GLY A 247 25.97 0.12 -7.01
C GLY A 247 27.25 -0.09 -6.21
N GLN A 248 27.23 -1.01 -5.24
CA GLN A 248 28.41 -1.34 -4.44
C GLN A 248 29.55 -1.91 -5.30
N LEU A 249 29.23 -2.75 -6.29
CA LEU A 249 30.21 -3.30 -7.22
C LEU A 249 30.84 -2.22 -8.11
N ALA A 250 30.04 -1.25 -8.57
CA ALA A 250 30.55 -0.14 -9.39
C ALA A 250 31.52 0.75 -8.58
N VAL A 251 31.17 1.08 -7.34
CA VAL A 251 32.03 1.85 -6.44
C VAL A 251 33.33 1.11 -6.13
N SER A 252 33.27 -0.20 -5.88
CA SER A 252 34.47 -0.99 -5.61
C SER A 252 35.39 -1.08 -6.83
N GLN A 253 34.84 -1.21 -8.04
CA GLN A 253 35.61 -1.16 -9.28
C GLN A 253 36.26 0.21 -9.50
N GLN A 254 35.55 1.30 -9.23
CA GLN A 254 36.09 2.65 -9.36
C GLN A 254 37.24 2.90 -8.37
N ASN A 255 37.12 2.43 -7.13
CA ASN A 255 38.18 2.51 -6.14
C ASN A 255 39.41 1.67 -6.55
N ALA A 256 39.19 0.47 -7.09
CA ALA A 256 40.26 -0.38 -7.60
C ALA A 256 41.00 0.28 -8.77
N ASN A 257 40.28 0.90 -9.71
CA ASN A 257 40.88 1.61 -10.83
C ASN A 257 41.69 2.83 -10.37
N THR A 258 41.16 3.59 -9.41
CA THR A 258 41.87 4.75 -8.84
C THR A 258 43.16 4.33 -8.12
N ALA A 259 43.09 3.25 -7.35
CA ALA A 259 44.26 2.67 -6.67
C ALA A 259 45.30 2.15 -7.67
N ALA A 260 44.87 1.46 -8.73
CA ALA A 260 45.76 0.99 -9.79
C ALA A 260 46.46 2.15 -10.52
N LEU A 261 45.72 3.22 -10.82
CA LEU A 261 46.29 4.42 -11.45
C LEU A 261 47.32 5.10 -10.53
N ALA A 262 47.02 5.22 -9.23
CA ALA A 262 47.96 5.77 -8.25
C ALA A 262 49.24 4.93 -8.14
N ALA A 263 49.11 3.60 -8.11
CA ALA A 263 50.24 2.68 -8.09
C ALA A 263 51.10 2.79 -9.37
N SER A 264 50.47 2.92 -10.54
CA SER A 264 51.20 3.09 -11.82
C SER A 264 52.03 4.38 -11.85
N LYS A 265 51.50 5.49 -11.30
CA LYS A 265 52.24 6.75 -11.18
C LYS A 265 53.40 6.66 -10.20
N ALA A 266 53.22 5.95 -9.08
CA ALA A 266 54.29 5.74 -8.11
C ALA A 266 55.45 4.92 -8.69
N GLY A 267 55.16 3.89 -9.50
CA GLY A 267 56.19 3.09 -10.17
C GLY A 267 56.93 3.83 -11.29
N ALA A 268 56.29 4.78 -11.97
CA ALA A 268 56.94 5.61 -12.98
C ALA A 268 57.98 6.57 -12.36
N ALA A 269 57.69 7.12 -11.18
CA ALA A 269 58.60 8.05 -10.48
C ALA A 269 59.89 7.38 -9.96
N THR A 270 59.91 6.06 -9.79
CA THR A 270 61.10 5.33 -9.32
C THR A 270 62.07 4.93 -10.42
N ASN A 271 61.70 5.10 -11.69
CA ASN A 271 62.47 4.64 -12.85
C ASN A 271 63.11 5.79 -13.65
N ASP A 272 63.12 7.02 -13.15
CA ASP A 272 63.90 8.08 -13.77
C ASP A 272 65.40 7.76 -13.61
N PRO A 273 66.12 7.46 -14.71
CA PRO A 273 67.54 7.18 -14.63
C PRO A 273 68.24 8.43 -14.13
N PHE A 274 69.02 8.28 -13.05
CA PHE A 274 69.86 9.35 -12.52
C PHE A 274 70.62 10.02 -13.67
N PRO A 275 70.52 11.35 -13.84
CA PRO A 275 71.32 12.05 -14.82
C PRO A 275 72.79 11.91 -14.39
N ILE A 276 73.58 11.27 -15.25
CA ILE A 276 75.04 11.18 -15.15
C ILE A 276 75.64 12.48 -15.69
#